data_AF-A0A0K2LEJ2-F1
#
_entry.id   AF-A0A0K2LEJ2-F1
#
_cell.length_a   1.000
_cell.length_b   1.000
_cell.length_c   1.000
_cell.angle_alpha   90.00
_cell.angle_beta   90.00
_cell.angle_gamma   90.00
#
_symmetry.space_group_name_H-M   'P 1'
#
loop_
_entity.id
_entity.type
_entity.pdbx_description
1 polymer ?
#
loop_
_entity_poly.entity_id
_entity_poly.type
_entity_poly.pdbx_seq_one_letter_code
_entity_poly.pdbx_strand_id
1 'polypeptide(L)'
;MSTSSKTLIADKNATIGAAMIRENRIPDTYLAQYVPSKAEATLDSVTQHQAFLDQKPAICNPTDIKGNAVVSVGSLDKNEIVDVPFIRYKYSKILLNNHPISSWSSKRGTIEFKSKNHIKHSKVQIQYGSKRLFAVIVACEVLGVLGIITGIVIQKRTPSDMI
;
A
#
# COMPACT_ATOMS: atom_id res chain seq x y z
N MET A 1 28.45 30.36 3.77
CA MET A 1 27.88 30.03 2.45
C MET A 1 26.77 29.02 2.66
N SER A 2 25.53 29.40 2.30
CA SER A 2 24.34 28.56 2.49
C SER A 2 24.30 27.47 1.42
N THR A 3 24.52 26.21 1.82
CA THR A 3 24.29 25.04 0.96
C THR A 3 22.79 24.77 0.91
N SER A 4 22.16 25.32 -0.13
CA SER A 4 20.79 25.00 -0.52
C SER A 4 20.66 23.49 -0.78
N SER A 5 20.20 22.73 0.21
CA SER A 5 19.70 21.37 0.03
C SER A 5 18.54 21.41 -0.97
N LYS A 6 18.83 21.21 -2.27
CA LYS A 6 17.81 21.00 -3.28
C LYS A 6 17.10 19.70 -2.94
N THR A 7 15.97 19.82 -2.27
CA THR A 7 15.08 18.74 -1.89
C THR A 7 14.63 18.01 -3.16
N LEU A 8 15.01 16.73 -3.31
CA LEU A 8 14.65 15.84 -4.43
C LEU A 8 13.13 15.81 -4.72
N ILE A 9 12.32 16.24 -3.76
CA ILE A 9 10.85 16.31 -3.80
C ILE A 9 10.32 17.26 -4.90
N ALA A 10 11.06 18.32 -5.26
CA ALA A 10 10.54 19.38 -6.14
C ALA A 10 10.77 19.13 -7.64
N ASP A 11 11.63 18.18 -8.01
CA ASP A 11 11.99 17.93 -9.40
C ASP A 11 11.36 16.64 -9.92
N LYS A 12 10.40 16.78 -10.84
CA LYS A 12 9.72 15.67 -11.53
C LYS A 12 10.69 14.77 -12.31
N ASN A 13 11.91 15.24 -12.57
CA ASN A 13 12.96 14.51 -13.30
C ASN A 13 14.10 14.03 -12.39
N ALA A 14 13.96 14.17 -11.06
CA ALA A 14 14.96 13.69 -10.11
C ALA A 14 15.18 12.18 -10.31
N THR A 15 16.35 11.82 -10.86
CA THR A 15 16.74 10.44 -11.13
C THR A 15 17.74 9.98 -10.07
N ILE A 16 17.53 8.78 -9.51
CA ILE A 16 18.47 8.23 -8.53
C ILE A 16 19.78 7.88 -9.23
N GLY A 17 20.81 8.71 -9.06
CA GLY A 17 22.13 8.52 -9.67
C GLY A 17 23.03 7.58 -8.88
N ALA A 18 23.99 6.94 -9.58
CA ALA A 18 24.93 5.96 -9.00
C ALA A 18 25.73 6.48 -7.78
N ALA A 19 26.00 7.79 -7.71
CA ALA A 19 26.67 8.39 -6.56
C ALA A 19 25.82 8.31 -5.28
N MET A 20 24.50 8.51 -5.39
CA MET A 20 23.60 8.40 -4.23
C MET A 20 23.45 6.95 -3.75
N ILE A 21 23.54 5.99 -4.68
CA ILE A 21 23.56 4.55 -4.36
C ILE A 21 24.83 4.21 -3.56
N ARG A 22 26.00 4.65 -4.04
CA ARG A 22 27.28 4.38 -3.35
C ARG A 22 27.38 5.00 -1.96
N GLU A 23 26.78 6.17 -1.78
CA GLU A 23 26.86 6.93 -0.53
C GLU A 23 25.70 6.61 0.43
N ASN A 24 24.87 5.63 0.11
CA ASN A 24 23.68 5.23 0.87
C ASN A 24 22.77 6.43 1.23
N ARG A 25 22.61 7.36 0.27
CA ARG A 25 21.77 8.57 0.41
C ARG A 25 20.42 8.43 -0.28
N ILE A 26 20.04 7.20 -0.64
CA ILE A 26 18.69 6.91 -1.12
C ILE A 26 17.76 7.00 0.10
N PRO A 27 16.66 7.76 0.03
CA PRO A 27 15.65 7.68 1.07
C PRO A 27 15.08 6.25 1.09
N ASP A 28 15.52 5.43 2.04
CA ASP A 28 15.25 3.98 2.11
C ASP A 28 13.78 3.64 2.33
N THR A 29 12.96 4.61 2.72
CA THR A 29 11.50 4.46 2.85
C THR A 29 10.78 5.65 2.22
N TYR A 30 9.61 5.40 1.64
CA TYR A 30 8.71 6.47 1.18
C TYR A 30 8.33 7.41 2.33
N LEU A 31 8.34 6.92 3.58
CA LEU A 31 7.91 7.65 4.76
C LEU A 31 8.98 8.62 5.29
N ALA A 32 10.27 8.25 5.24
CA ALA A 32 11.40 9.13 5.60
C ALA A 32 11.51 10.38 4.70
N GLN A 33 10.84 10.37 3.53
CA GLN A 33 10.75 11.51 2.63
C GLN A 33 9.77 12.58 3.11
N TYR A 34 8.81 12.22 3.96
CA TYR A 34 7.74 13.10 4.44
C TYR A 34 7.77 13.29 5.97
N VAL A 35 8.43 12.39 6.69
CA VAL A 35 8.55 12.42 8.15
C VAL A 35 10.05 12.31 8.50
N PRO A 36 10.61 13.26 9.27
CA PRO A 36 11.97 13.12 9.78
C PRO A 36 12.12 11.79 10.53
N SER A 37 13.20 11.04 10.31
CA SER A 37 13.45 9.74 10.94
C SER A 37 13.32 9.76 12.48
N LYS A 38 13.65 10.89 13.12
CA LYS A 38 13.45 11.12 14.55
C LYS A 38 11.98 11.19 14.97
N ALA A 39 11.12 11.77 14.12
CA ALA A 39 9.68 11.85 14.35
C ALA A 39 9.00 10.51 14.04
N GLU A 40 9.52 9.75 13.06
CA GLU A 40 9.08 8.40 12.72
C GLU A 40 9.19 7.44 13.92
N ALA A 41 10.29 7.52 14.68
CA ALA A 41 10.49 6.75 15.90
C ALA A 41 9.50 7.09 17.04
N THR A 42 8.82 8.24 16.95
CA THR A 42 7.81 8.70 17.93
C THR A 42 6.37 8.66 17.38
N LEU A 43 6.18 8.23 16.13
CA LEU A 43 4.89 8.14 15.48
C LEU A 43 4.28 6.77 15.77
N ASP A 44 3.56 6.64 16.88
CA ASP A 44 2.88 5.40 17.27
C ASP A 44 1.84 4.97 16.23
N SER A 45 1.00 5.90 15.76
CA SER A 45 0.01 5.63 14.72
C SER A 45 -0.55 6.91 14.09
N VAL A 46 -1.18 6.77 12.92
CA VAL A 46 -1.98 7.84 12.33
C VAL A 46 -3.35 7.85 13.00
N THR A 47 -3.62 8.89 13.80
CA THR A 47 -4.86 9.01 14.57
C THR A 47 -6.03 9.58 13.77
N GLN A 48 -5.74 10.38 12.74
CA GLN A 48 -6.73 11.03 11.89
C GLN A 48 -6.22 11.16 10.45
N HIS A 49 -7.13 10.99 9.50
CA HIS A 49 -6.93 11.40 8.12
C HIS A 49 -7.99 12.40 7.68
N GLN A 50 -7.67 13.14 6.62
CA GLN A 50 -8.60 14.03 5.95
C GLN A 50 -9.10 13.37 4.65
N ALA A 51 -10.37 12.98 4.62
CA ALA A 51 -11.10 12.59 3.43
C ALA A 51 -11.73 13.83 2.75
N PHE A 52 -12.31 13.62 1.55
CA PHE A 52 -13.15 14.63 0.91
C PHE A 52 -14.50 14.03 0.51
N LEU A 53 -15.57 14.73 0.87
CA LEU A 53 -16.96 14.44 0.52
C LEU A 53 -17.46 15.57 -0.39
N ASP A 54 -17.72 15.29 -1.66
CA ASP A 54 -18.04 16.31 -2.68
C ASP A 54 -17.08 17.51 -2.63
N GLN A 55 -15.77 17.22 -2.59
CA GLN A 55 -14.67 18.20 -2.49
C GLN A 55 -14.60 18.98 -1.17
N LYS A 56 -15.49 18.73 -0.21
CA LYS A 56 -15.41 19.30 1.13
C LYS A 56 -14.56 18.42 2.03
N PRO A 57 -13.63 18.98 2.82
CA PRO A 57 -12.81 18.20 3.73
C PRO A 57 -13.67 17.57 4.84
N ALA A 58 -13.40 16.31 5.14
CA ALA A 58 -14.02 15.56 6.23
C ALA A 58 -12.94 14.83 7.01
N ILE A 59 -13.03 14.83 8.35
CA ILE A 59 -12.10 14.08 9.19
C ILE A 59 -12.59 12.64 9.28
N CYS A 60 -11.68 11.70 9.11
CA CYS A 60 -11.96 10.28 9.25
C CYS A 60 -10.86 9.59 10.05
N ASN A 61 -11.27 8.68 10.93
CA ASN A 61 -10.34 7.98 11.80
C ASN A 61 -10.09 6.59 11.22
N PRO A 62 -8.86 6.28 10.81
CA PRO A 62 -8.51 4.94 10.35
C PRO A 62 -8.52 3.96 11.53
N THR A 63 -8.88 2.72 11.26
CA THR A 63 -8.71 1.61 12.18
C THR A 63 -8.24 0.40 11.39
N ASP A 64 -7.24 -0.32 11.88
CA ASP A 64 -6.88 -1.60 11.30
C ASP A 64 -7.79 -2.69 11.86
N ILE A 65 -8.48 -3.41 10.97
CA ILE A 65 -9.26 -4.60 11.33
C ILE A 65 -8.76 -5.77 10.49
N LYS A 66 -7.97 -6.64 11.14
CA LYS A 66 -7.44 -7.89 10.56
C LYS A 66 -6.60 -7.64 9.29
N GLY A 67 -5.75 -6.62 9.28
CA GLY A 67 -4.89 -6.26 8.15
C GLY A 67 -5.62 -5.50 7.04
N ASN A 68 -6.77 -4.89 7.36
CA ASN A 68 -7.52 -4.05 6.43
C ASN A 68 -7.67 -2.67 7.03
N ALA A 69 -7.40 -1.64 6.23
CA ALA A 69 -7.70 -0.28 6.64
C ALA A 69 -9.21 -0.06 6.58
N VAL A 70 -9.81 0.31 7.71
CA VAL A 70 -11.25 0.61 7.83
C VAL A 70 -11.40 2.05 8.27
N VAL A 71 -12.25 2.79 7.56
CA VAL A 71 -12.48 4.21 7.81
C VAL A 71 -13.97 4.47 7.88
N SER A 72 -14.41 5.18 8.92
CA SER A 72 -15.78 5.68 9.00
C SER A 72 -15.85 7.09 8.44
N VAL A 73 -16.73 7.32 7.46
CA VAL A 73 -16.83 8.61 6.75
C VAL A 73 -18.11 9.38 7.11
N GLY A 74 -18.86 8.91 8.11
CA GLY A 74 -20.11 9.52 8.56
C GLY A 74 -21.30 9.16 7.67
N SER A 75 -22.25 10.09 7.54
CA SER A 75 -23.38 9.94 6.61
C SER A 75 -22.95 10.30 5.20
N LEU A 76 -23.37 9.49 4.22
CA LEU A 76 -23.18 9.75 2.81
C LEU A 76 -24.52 9.95 2.12
N ASP A 77 -24.61 10.95 1.26
CA ASP A 77 -25.76 11.17 0.42
C ASP A 77 -25.72 10.34 -0.86
N LYS A 78 -26.89 10.18 -1.47
CA LYS A 78 -27.00 9.51 -2.76
C LYS A 78 -26.25 10.32 -3.81
N ASN A 79 -25.41 9.65 -4.60
CA ASN A 79 -24.56 10.23 -5.64
C ASN A 79 -23.38 11.08 -5.16
N GLU A 80 -23.15 11.18 -3.85
CA GLU A 80 -22.00 11.88 -3.29
C GLU A 80 -20.68 11.20 -3.70
N ILE A 81 -19.69 12.01 -4.07
CA ILE A 81 -18.34 11.56 -4.40
C ILE A 81 -17.51 11.57 -3.13
N VAL A 82 -16.94 10.40 -2.82
CA VAL A 82 -16.12 10.19 -1.63
C VAL A 82 -14.70 9.89 -2.07
N ASP A 83 -13.77 10.69 -1.59
CA ASP A 83 -12.33 10.54 -1.79
C ASP A 83 -11.69 10.23 -0.42
N VAL A 84 -11.32 8.96 -0.22
CA VAL A 84 -10.69 8.50 1.01
C VAL A 84 -9.17 8.56 0.89
N PRO A 85 -8.45 8.98 1.95
CA PRO A 85 -7.02 9.30 1.91
C PRO A 85 -6.11 8.07 1.93
N PHE A 86 -6.38 7.13 1.03
CA PHE A 86 -5.67 5.87 0.86
C PHE A 86 -5.23 5.73 -0.58
N ILE A 87 -3.99 5.30 -0.79
CA ILE A 87 -3.45 5.09 -2.14
C ILE A 87 -4.15 3.89 -2.78
N ARG A 88 -4.54 4.04 -4.06
CA ARG A 88 -5.14 2.95 -4.84
C ARG A 88 -4.06 2.12 -5.53
N TYR A 89 -3.95 0.84 -5.18
CA TYR A 89 -3.12 -0.13 -5.92
C TYR A 89 -3.96 -0.95 -6.91
N LYS A 90 -3.30 -1.55 -7.90
CA LYS A 90 -3.92 -2.29 -9.03
C LYS A 90 -4.83 -3.46 -8.61
N TYR A 91 -4.75 -3.91 -7.36
CA TYR A 91 -5.57 -5.00 -6.81
C TYR A 91 -6.24 -4.67 -5.48
N SER A 92 -6.32 -3.38 -5.14
CA SER A 92 -7.07 -2.95 -3.95
C SER A 92 -8.55 -3.26 -4.13
N LYS A 93 -9.16 -3.92 -3.14
CA LYS A 93 -10.61 -4.11 -3.08
C LYS A 93 -11.18 -3.12 -2.08
N ILE A 94 -12.19 -2.37 -2.52
CA ILE A 94 -12.88 -1.40 -1.69
C ILE A 94 -14.28 -1.92 -1.40
N LEU A 95 -14.63 -1.94 -0.12
CA LEU A 95 -15.94 -2.34 0.35
C LEU A 95 -16.58 -1.17 1.09
N LEU A 96 -17.83 -0.88 0.77
CA LEU A 96 -18.67 0.06 1.50
C LEU A 96 -19.70 -0.75 2.27
N ASN A 97 -19.66 -0.69 3.60
CA ASN A 97 -20.49 -1.51 4.49
C ASN A 97 -20.44 -3.01 4.11
N ASN A 98 -19.23 -3.56 3.94
CA ASN A 98 -18.96 -4.94 3.53
C ASN A 98 -19.40 -5.32 2.10
N HIS A 99 -19.92 -4.38 1.30
CA HIS A 99 -20.27 -4.63 -0.08
C HIS A 99 -19.20 -4.08 -1.03
N PRO A 100 -18.69 -4.88 -1.98
CA PRO A 100 -17.72 -4.41 -2.97
C PRO A 100 -18.30 -3.26 -3.80
N ILE A 101 -17.48 -2.23 -4.02
CA ILE A 101 -17.85 -1.08 -4.84
C ILE A 101 -16.80 -0.80 -5.92
N SER A 102 -17.26 -0.19 -7.01
CA SER A 102 -16.37 0.37 -8.03
C SER A 102 -15.67 1.60 -7.47
N SER A 103 -14.35 1.65 -7.63
CA SER A 103 -13.52 2.78 -7.23
C SER A 103 -12.46 3.07 -8.30
N TRP A 104 -12.04 4.33 -8.36
CA TRP A 104 -11.00 4.82 -9.25
C TRP A 104 -9.99 5.66 -8.47
N SER A 105 -8.96 6.12 -9.16
CA SER A 105 -7.97 7.03 -8.58
C SER A 105 -8.47 8.46 -8.69
N SER A 106 -8.51 9.20 -7.58
CA SER A 106 -8.79 10.62 -7.56
C SER A 106 -7.67 11.40 -8.27
N LYS A 107 -7.89 12.71 -8.50
CA LYS A 107 -6.82 13.62 -8.95
C LYS A 107 -5.64 13.72 -7.98
N ARG A 108 -5.84 13.32 -6.71
CA ARG A 108 -4.84 13.29 -5.64
C ARG A 108 -4.10 11.94 -5.55
N GLY A 109 -4.44 10.96 -6.41
CA GLY A 109 -3.86 9.62 -6.37
C GLY A 109 -4.45 8.70 -5.29
N THR A 110 -5.48 9.17 -4.60
CA THR A 110 -6.21 8.47 -3.54
C THR A 110 -7.40 7.69 -4.09
N ILE A 111 -8.07 6.89 -3.26
CA ILE A 111 -9.23 6.09 -3.65
C ILE A 111 -10.47 6.97 -3.69
N GLU A 112 -11.12 7.05 -4.85
CA GLU A 112 -12.38 7.76 -5.05
C GLU A 112 -13.50 6.79 -5.46
N PHE A 113 -14.70 7.03 -4.95
CA PHE A 113 -15.90 6.30 -5.34
C PHE A 113 -17.15 7.18 -5.22
N LYS A 114 -18.24 6.74 -5.87
CA LYS A 114 -19.55 7.41 -5.80
C LYS A 114 -20.52 6.57 -4.99
N SER A 115 -21.15 7.19 -3.99
CA SER A 115 -22.20 6.54 -3.20
C SER A 115 -23.45 6.31 -4.04
N LYS A 116 -24.00 5.09 -4.03
CA LYS A 116 -25.21 4.75 -4.81
C LYS A 116 -26.51 5.09 -4.09
N ASN A 117 -26.47 5.14 -2.76
CA ASN A 117 -27.63 5.28 -1.88
C ASN A 117 -27.29 6.25 -0.74
N HIS A 118 -28.30 6.81 -0.08
CA HIS A 118 -28.09 7.50 1.19
C HIS A 118 -27.75 6.48 2.28
N ILE A 119 -26.66 6.73 3.02
CA ILE A 119 -26.11 5.82 4.03
C ILE A 119 -25.82 6.63 5.29
N LYS A 120 -26.58 6.40 6.37
CA LYS A 120 -26.40 7.14 7.63
C LYS A 120 -25.06 6.86 8.32
N HIS A 121 -24.58 5.62 8.23
CA HIS A 121 -23.33 5.17 8.82
C HIS A 121 -22.50 4.43 7.77
N SER A 122 -21.54 5.13 7.19
CA SER A 122 -20.64 4.57 6.17
C SER A 122 -19.36 4.06 6.80
N LYS A 123 -19.00 2.82 6.45
CA LYS A 123 -17.70 2.21 6.73
C LYS A 123 -17.07 1.80 5.41
N VAL A 124 -15.93 2.39 5.11
CA VAL A 124 -15.11 2.06 3.94
C VAL A 124 -13.99 1.15 4.40
N GLN A 125 -13.95 -0.06 3.87
CA GLN A 125 -12.89 -1.01 4.09
C GLN A 125 -12.03 -1.12 2.83
N ILE A 126 -10.73 -0.93 3.01
CA ILE A 126 -9.71 -1.06 1.98
C ILE A 126 -8.92 -2.34 2.27
N GLN A 127 -8.94 -3.26 1.31
CA GLN A 127 -8.17 -4.49 1.37
C GLN A 127 -7.04 -4.42 0.35
N TYR A 128 -5.81 -4.51 0.83
CA TYR A 128 -4.62 -4.53 -0.01
C TYR A 128 -4.18 -5.97 -0.24
N GLY A 129 -4.03 -6.33 -1.50
CA GLY A 129 -3.47 -7.62 -1.90
C GLY A 129 -4.50 -8.64 -2.37
N SER A 130 -4.01 -9.50 -3.27
CA SER A 130 -4.73 -10.69 -3.72
C SER A 130 -4.25 -11.87 -2.88
N LYS A 131 -5.12 -12.40 -2.01
CA LYS A 131 -4.83 -13.67 -1.29
C LYS A 131 -4.44 -14.80 -2.25
N ARG A 132 -4.92 -14.75 -3.50
CA ARG A 132 -4.57 -15.70 -4.56
C ARG A 132 -3.12 -15.52 -5.04
N LEU A 133 -2.65 -14.28 -5.18
CA LEU A 133 -1.27 -14.01 -5.58
C LEU A 133 -0.29 -14.50 -4.50
N PHE A 134 -0.60 -14.23 -3.23
CA PHE A 134 0.18 -14.74 -2.11
C PHE A 134 0.21 -16.28 -2.11
N ALA A 135 -0.94 -16.94 -2.29
CA ALA A 135 -1.01 -18.39 -2.36
C ALA A 135 -0.19 -18.98 -3.53
N VAL A 136 -0.18 -18.33 -4.70
CA VAL A 136 0.64 -18.76 -5.84
C VAL A 136 2.13 -18.63 -5.54
N ILE A 137 2.57 -17.51 -4.95
CA ILE A 137 3.97 -17.30 -4.57
C ILE A 137 4.41 -18.39 -3.58
N VAL A 138 3.62 -18.64 -2.54
CA VAL A 138 3.90 -19.70 -1.55
C VAL A 138 3.94 -21.07 -2.21
N ALA A 139 3.04 -21.39 -3.14
CA ALA A 139 3.06 -22.65 -3.86
C ALA A 139 4.33 -22.82 -4.71
N CYS A 140 4.77 -21.76 -5.40
CA CYS A 140 6.02 -21.78 -6.16
C CYS A 140 7.24 -22.00 -5.25
N GLU A 141 7.31 -21.35 -4.09
CA GLU A 141 8.38 -21.57 -3.12
C GLU A 141 8.42 -23.01 -2.60
N VAL A 142 7.26 -23.56 -2.22
CA VAL A 142 7.16 -24.95 -1.74
C VAL A 142 7.61 -25.93 -2.82
N LEU A 143 7.16 -25.76 -4.07
CA LEU A 143 7.58 -26.59 -5.19
C LEU A 143 9.09 -26.45 -5.49
N GLY A 144 9.64 -25.24 -5.38
CA GLY A 144 11.07 -25.00 -5.53
C GLY A 144 11.89 -25.75 -4.49
N VAL A 145 11.50 -25.68 -3.21
CA VAL A 145 12.16 -26.41 -2.11
C VAL A 145 12.06 -27.92 -2.32
N LEU A 146 10.89 -28.44 -2.72
CA LEU A 146 10.72 -29.87 -3.02
C LEU A 146 11.60 -30.33 -4.20
N GLY A 147 11.76 -29.49 -5.22
CA GLY A 147 12.65 -29.76 -6.35
C GLY A 147 14.12 -29.85 -5.92
N ILE A 148 14.57 -28.93 -5.05
CA ILE A 148 15.94 -28.96 -4.51
C ILE A 148 16.16 -30.22 -3.67
N ILE A 149 15.21 -30.56 -2.78
CA ILE A 149 15.32 -31.75 -1.93
C ILE A 149 15.36 -33.02 -2.78
N THR A 150 14.47 -33.17 -3.76
CA THR A 150 14.46 -34.35 -4.64
C THR A 150 15.74 -34.44 -5.47
N GLY A 151 16.27 -33.31 -5.97
CA GLY A 151 17.56 -33.24 -6.65
C GLY A 151 18.71 -33.74 -5.77
N ILE A 152 18.81 -33.28 -4.52
CA ILE A 152 19.84 -33.72 -3.56
C ILE A 152 19.70 -35.22 -3.25
N VAL A 153 18.47 -35.72 -3.08
CA VAL A 153 18.22 -37.14 -2.79
C VAL A 153 18.61 -38.03 -3.98
N ILE A 154 18.30 -37.62 -5.21
CA ILE A 154 18.68 -38.34 -6.42
C ILE A 154 20.21 -38.33 -6.58
N GLN A 155 20.86 -37.18 -6.42
CA GLN A 155 22.31 -37.05 -6.54
C GLN A 155 23.06 -37.89 -5.50
N LYS A 156 22.52 -38.04 -4.28
CA LYS A 156 23.06 -38.96 -3.26
C LYS A 156 22.81 -40.44 -3.56
N ARG A 157 21.83 -40.78 -4.39
CA ARG A 157 21.48 -42.17 -4.76
C ARG A 157 22.17 -42.65 -6.04
N THR A 158 22.63 -41.73 -6.89
CA THR A 158 23.45 -42.07 -8.06
C THR A 158 24.92 -42.14 -7.62
N PRO A 159 25.56 -43.33 -7.59
CA PRO A 159 26.98 -43.42 -7.28
C PRO A 159 27.78 -42.66 -8.34
N SER A 160 28.81 -41.94 -7.92
CA SER A 160 29.66 -41.09 -8.76
C SER A 160 30.63 -41.86 -9.68
N ASP A 161 30.28 -43.08 -10.09
CA ASP A 161 31.14 -44.01 -10.84
C ASP A 161 30.55 -44.38 -12.22
N MET A 162 30.15 -43.36 -13.00
CA MET A 162 29.89 -43.52 -14.43
C MET A 162 30.25 -42.23 -15.18
N ILE A 163 31.51 -41.81 -15.09
CA ILE A 163 32.26 -41.10 -16.15
C ILE A 163 33.69 -41.64 -16.12
#